data_AF-A0A955CE39-F1
#
_entry.id   AF-A0A955CE39-F1
#
_cell.length_a   1.000
_cell.length_b   1.000
_cell.length_c   1.000
_cell.angle_alpha   90.00
_cell.angle_beta   90.00
_cell.angle_gamma   90.00
#
_symmetry.space_group_name_H-M   'P 1'
#
loop_
_entity.id
_entity.type
_entity.pdbx_description
1 polymer ?
#
loop_
_entity_poly.entity_id
_entity_poly.type
_entity_poly.pdbx_seq_one_letter_code
_entity_poly.pdbx_strand_id
1 'polypeptide(L)'
;GSICTTRVISGIGVPQITAVYNASQAAADSNTTIIADGGIRYSGDITKAIAAGAHIVMLGGLLAGLDESPGERVLYQGRTYKAYRGMGSLGAMVQGSSERYRQGGAEKGNGKLVPEGVEGRVPYKGSLSPFLYQLIGGLRAGMGYCGAKTIDELRTEARFIKVSPASVRESHPHDIAITQEAPNYTAEYKTVDGN
;
A
#
# COMPACT_ATOMS: atom_id res chain seq x y z
N GLY A 1 0.56 3.32 5.59
CA GLY A 1 -0.42 3.17 4.48
C GLY A 1 -0.60 4.48 3.73
N SER A 2 -1.11 4.45 2.49
CA SER A 2 -1.17 5.63 1.57
C SER A 2 -1.98 6.82 2.06
N ILE A 3 -2.84 6.60 3.05
CA ILE A 3 -3.85 7.52 3.61
C ILE A 3 -3.66 7.74 5.12
N CYS A 4 -2.60 7.16 5.69
CA CYS A 4 -2.33 7.18 7.12
C CYS A 4 -1.33 8.30 7.42
N THR A 5 -1.64 9.14 8.40
CA THR A 5 -0.78 10.23 8.85
C THR A 5 -0.19 9.97 10.24
N THR A 6 -0.39 8.78 10.83
CA THR A 6 0.16 8.38 12.14
C THR A 6 1.61 8.78 12.34
N ARG A 7 2.51 8.49 11.38
CA ARG A 7 3.94 8.84 11.52
C ARG A 7 4.18 10.34 11.60
N VAL A 8 3.38 11.14 10.90
CA VAL A 8 3.50 12.60 10.85
C VAL A 8 2.90 13.22 12.11
N ILE A 9 1.72 12.73 12.53
CA ILE A 9 0.96 13.31 13.63
C ILE A 9 1.49 12.85 15.00
N SER A 10 1.82 11.57 15.15
CA SER A 10 2.29 11.00 16.42
C SER A 10 3.81 10.86 16.52
N GLY A 11 4.54 10.92 15.40
CA GLY A 11 5.97 10.62 15.35
C GLY A 11 6.31 9.12 15.43
N ILE A 12 5.32 8.23 15.55
CA ILE A 12 5.54 6.80 15.77
C ILE A 12 5.41 6.00 14.47
N GLY A 13 6.39 5.13 14.21
CA GLY A 13 6.30 4.07 13.20
C GLY A 13 7.64 3.44 12.84
N VAL A 14 7.57 2.29 12.17
CA VAL A 14 8.75 1.55 11.68
C VAL A 14 8.65 1.40 10.15
N PRO A 15 9.73 1.59 9.37
CA PRO A 15 9.74 1.30 7.93
C PRO A 15 9.26 -0.13 7.62
N GLN A 16 8.38 -0.28 6.63
CA GLN A 16 7.55 -1.49 6.49
C GLN A 16 8.35 -2.78 6.27
N ILE A 17 9.40 -2.75 5.46
CA ILE A 17 10.25 -3.93 5.22
C ILE A 17 10.92 -4.39 6.53
N THR A 18 11.46 -3.45 7.31
CA THR A 18 12.05 -3.75 8.62
C THR A 18 11.00 -4.25 9.61
N ALA A 19 9.80 -3.66 9.61
CA ALA A 19 8.71 -4.11 10.48
C ALA A 19 8.29 -5.56 10.18
N VAL A 20 8.10 -5.88 8.90
CA VAL A 20 7.76 -7.25 8.45
C VAL A 20 8.86 -8.23 8.81
N TYR A 21 10.11 -7.90 8.50
CA TYR A 21 11.26 -8.76 8.80
C TYR A 21 11.41 -9.02 10.30
N ASN A 22 11.36 -7.99 11.13
CA ASN A 22 11.47 -8.16 12.58
C ASN A 22 10.31 -8.98 13.15
N ALA A 23 9.09 -8.76 12.67
CA ALA A 23 7.92 -9.54 13.08
C ALA A 23 8.03 -11.01 12.66
N SER A 24 8.53 -11.28 11.45
CA SER A 24 8.71 -12.66 10.97
C SER A 24 9.81 -13.40 11.73
N GLN A 25 10.91 -12.71 12.10
CA GLN A 25 11.96 -13.28 12.95
C GLN A 25 11.42 -13.62 14.35
N ALA A 26 10.64 -12.71 14.95
CA ALA A 26 10.02 -12.95 16.25
C ALA A 26 9.01 -14.10 16.23
N ALA A 27 8.37 -14.35 15.09
CA ALA A 27 7.40 -15.42 14.91
C ALA A 27 7.99 -16.74 14.38
N ALA A 28 9.30 -16.82 14.12
CA ALA A 28 9.92 -17.93 13.38
C ALA A 28 9.71 -19.31 14.04
N ASP A 29 9.77 -19.39 15.37
CA ASP A 29 9.58 -20.63 16.14
C ASP A 29 8.11 -20.90 16.50
N SER A 30 7.18 -20.17 15.87
CA SER A 30 5.74 -20.29 16.11
C SER A 30 5.00 -20.65 14.82
N ASN A 31 3.78 -21.17 14.96
CA ASN A 31 2.87 -21.39 13.83
C ASN A 31 2.11 -20.11 13.43
N THR A 32 2.69 -18.94 13.69
CA THR A 32 2.03 -17.64 13.47
C THR A 32 2.32 -17.12 12.07
N THR A 33 1.28 -16.81 11.32
CA THR A 33 1.42 -16.18 9.99
C THR A 33 1.52 -14.67 10.12
N ILE A 34 2.30 -14.06 9.23
CA ILE A 34 2.54 -12.61 9.19
C ILE A 34 1.84 -12.01 7.96
N ILE A 35 1.03 -10.98 8.19
CA ILE A 35 0.39 -10.18 7.14
C ILE A 35 1.12 -8.84 7.03
N ALA A 36 1.67 -8.53 5.86
CA ALA A 36 2.22 -7.21 5.58
C ALA A 36 1.09 -6.24 5.17
N ASP A 37 0.68 -5.38 6.09
CA ASP A 37 -0.41 -4.42 5.87
C ASP A 37 0.07 -3.01 5.55
N GLY A 38 -0.21 -2.58 4.31
CA GLY A 38 -0.07 -1.20 3.88
C GLY A 38 1.31 -0.82 3.31
N GLY A 39 1.31 0.21 2.46
CA GLY A 39 2.52 0.74 1.82
C GLY A 39 2.91 0.08 0.50
N ILE A 40 2.17 -0.94 0.05
CA ILE A 40 2.32 -1.56 -1.26
C ILE A 40 1.77 -0.62 -2.34
N ARG A 41 2.62 -0.24 -3.31
CA ARG A 41 2.27 0.66 -4.42
C ARG A 41 2.32 -0.03 -5.77
N TYR A 42 3.21 -1.01 -5.92
CA TYR A 42 3.38 -1.77 -7.15
C TYR A 42 3.40 -3.27 -6.84
N SER A 43 3.17 -4.12 -7.85
CA SER A 43 3.27 -5.57 -7.70
C SER A 43 4.64 -6.02 -7.18
N GLY A 44 5.73 -5.34 -7.58
CA GLY A 44 7.07 -5.61 -7.03
C GLY A 44 7.20 -5.38 -5.52
N ASP A 45 6.39 -4.50 -4.92
CA ASP A 45 6.37 -4.32 -3.46
C ASP A 45 5.74 -5.53 -2.76
N ILE A 46 4.82 -6.26 -3.42
CA ILE A 46 4.26 -7.53 -2.92
C ILE A 46 5.37 -8.57 -2.81
N THR A 47 6.17 -8.72 -3.89
CA THR A 47 7.33 -9.63 -3.90
C THR A 47 8.29 -9.30 -2.77
N LYS A 48 8.62 -8.01 -2.58
CA LYS A 48 9.52 -7.57 -1.50
C LYS A 48 8.93 -7.83 -0.11
N ALA A 49 7.64 -7.63 0.09
CA ALA A 49 7.00 -7.89 1.38
C ALA A 49 7.02 -9.38 1.75
N ILE A 50 6.75 -10.26 0.77
CA ILE A 50 6.81 -11.71 0.97
C ILE A 50 8.26 -12.14 1.21
N ALA A 51 9.19 -11.70 0.36
CA ALA A 51 10.62 -11.99 0.52
C ALA A 51 11.20 -11.46 1.84
N ALA A 52 10.58 -10.45 2.46
CA ALA A 52 10.97 -9.94 3.76
C ALA A 52 10.45 -10.79 4.94
N GLY A 53 9.63 -11.82 4.71
CA GLY A 53 9.12 -12.70 5.76
C GLY A 53 7.59 -12.79 5.88
N ALA A 54 6.84 -12.01 5.10
CA ALA A 54 5.37 -12.08 5.14
C ALA A 54 4.82 -13.33 4.42
N HIS A 55 3.71 -13.85 4.92
CA HIS A 55 2.97 -14.93 4.26
C HIS A 55 1.95 -14.39 3.26
N ILE A 56 1.40 -13.21 3.57
CA ILE A 56 0.33 -12.56 2.81
C ILE A 56 0.48 -11.05 2.91
N VAL A 57 -0.11 -10.32 1.96
CA VAL A 57 -0.14 -8.86 1.96
C VAL A 57 -1.59 -8.37 2.06
N MET A 58 -1.80 -7.26 2.77
CA MET A 58 -3.09 -6.57 2.81
C MET A 58 -3.02 -5.29 1.96
N LEU A 59 -3.99 -5.12 1.06
CA LEU A 59 -4.02 -4.05 0.07
C LEU A 59 -5.25 -3.15 0.29
N GLY A 60 -5.01 -1.86 0.51
CA GLY A 60 -6.06 -0.83 0.56
C GLY A 60 -6.11 -0.03 -0.74
N GLY A 61 -5.24 0.98 -0.84
CA GLY A 61 -5.29 1.98 -1.92
C GLY A 61 -5.18 1.41 -3.34
N LEU A 62 -4.53 0.25 -3.52
CA LEU A 62 -4.50 -0.42 -4.81
C LEU A 62 -5.89 -0.87 -5.28
N LEU A 63 -6.72 -1.35 -4.36
CA LEU A 63 -8.04 -1.91 -4.62
C LEU A 63 -9.18 -0.88 -4.52
N ALA A 64 -8.92 0.29 -3.93
CA ALA A 64 -9.95 1.28 -3.63
C ALA A 64 -10.66 1.87 -4.87
N GLY A 65 -10.00 1.89 -6.03
CA GLY A 65 -10.53 2.45 -7.28
C GLY A 65 -11.27 1.47 -8.17
N LEU A 66 -11.49 0.23 -7.72
CA LEU A 66 -12.07 -0.84 -8.52
C LEU A 66 -13.60 -0.84 -8.48
N ASP A 67 -14.24 -1.55 -9.40
CA ASP A 67 -15.70 -1.67 -9.47
C ASP A 67 -16.32 -2.21 -8.19
N GLU A 68 -15.69 -3.24 -7.63
CA GLU A 68 -16.16 -4.02 -6.49
C GLU A 68 -15.90 -3.31 -5.15
N SER A 69 -15.10 -2.24 -5.12
CA SER A 69 -14.90 -1.45 -3.91
C SER A 69 -16.17 -0.65 -3.56
N PRO A 70 -16.43 -0.34 -2.28
CA PRO A 70 -17.54 0.52 -1.92
C PRO A 70 -17.32 1.97 -2.40
N GLY A 71 -18.40 2.76 -2.45
CA GLY A 71 -18.37 4.18 -2.79
C GLY A 71 -18.69 4.47 -4.26
N GLU A 72 -19.22 5.66 -4.51
CA GLU A 72 -19.66 6.09 -5.84
C GLU A 72 -18.50 6.53 -6.73
N ARG A 73 -18.70 6.40 -8.05
CA ARG A 73 -17.81 6.97 -9.05
C ARG A 73 -18.06 8.48 -9.13
N VAL A 74 -16.99 9.27 -9.04
CA VAL A 74 -17.03 10.73 -9.12
C VAL A 74 -16.30 11.19 -10.37
N LEU A 75 -16.97 11.97 -11.21
CA LEU A 75 -16.33 12.64 -12.34
C LEU A 75 -15.68 13.94 -11.84
N TYR A 76 -14.39 14.10 -12.09
CA TYR A 76 -13.66 15.31 -11.75
C TYR A 76 -12.62 15.65 -12.81
N GLN A 77 -12.66 16.88 -13.34
CA GLN A 77 -11.75 17.34 -14.41
C GLN A 77 -11.66 16.35 -15.59
N GLY A 78 -12.80 15.79 -15.99
CA GLY A 78 -12.89 14.85 -17.12
C GLY A 78 -12.33 13.44 -16.85
N ARG A 79 -11.97 13.12 -15.61
CA ARG A 79 -11.51 11.77 -15.20
C ARG A 79 -12.42 11.18 -14.13
N THR A 80 -12.55 9.86 -14.13
CA THR A 80 -13.37 9.12 -13.16
C THR A 80 -12.51 8.71 -11.96
N TYR A 81 -13.05 8.92 -10.77
CA TYR A 81 -12.42 8.58 -9.49
C TYR A 81 -13.39 7.81 -8.59
N LYS A 82 -12.89 7.21 -7.52
CA LYS A 82 -13.69 6.74 -6.38
C LYS A 82 -13.20 7.35 -5.07
N ALA A 83 -14.12 7.53 -4.11
CA ALA A 83 -13.78 7.99 -2.77
C ALA A 83 -12.94 6.94 -2.04
N TYR A 84 -11.89 7.38 -1.34
CA TYR A 84 -11.03 6.53 -0.52
C TYR A 84 -10.57 7.31 0.71
N ARG A 85 -10.77 6.74 1.90
CA ARG A 85 -10.45 7.41 3.17
C ARG A 85 -9.77 6.46 4.15
N GLY A 86 -8.97 7.04 5.04
CA GLY A 86 -8.40 6.30 6.14
C GLY A 86 -9.36 6.10 7.29
N MET A 87 -9.22 4.96 7.97
CA MET A 87 -10.01 4.67 9.16
C MET A 87 -9.72 5.67 10.30
N GLY A 88 -8.60 6.39 10.27
CA GLY A 88 -8.28 7.48 11.20
C GLY A 88 -8.70 8.86 10.71
N SER A 89 -9.42 8.95 9.59
CA SER A 89 -9.99 10.21 9.13
C SER A 89 -11.18 10.63 9.96
N LEU A 90 -11.49 11.92 9.97
CA LEU A 90 -12.59 12.46 10.77
C LEU A 90 -13.94 11.82 10.42
N GLY A 91 -14.26 11.69 9.12
CA GLY A 91 -15.52 11.11 8.69
C GLY A 91 -15.62 9.61 8.93
N ALA A 92 -14.49 8.89 9.01
CA ALA A 92 -14.50 7.49 9.45
C ALA A 92 -14.67 7.37 10.97
N MET A 93 -13.96 8.20 11.75
CA MET A 93 -13.98 8.13 13.22
C MET A 93 -15.35 8.49 13.78
N VAL A 94 -16.03 9.51 13.23
CA VAL A 94 -17.41 9.86 13.58
C VAL A 94 -18.40 8.71 13.30
N GLN A 95 -18.06 7.80 12.38
CA GLN A 95 -18.86 6.62 12.05
C GLN A 95 -18.43 5.36 12.82
N GLY A 96 -17.62 5.51 13.88
CA GLY A 96 -17.31 4.44 14.84
C GLY A 96 -15.91 3.84 14.75
N SER A 97 -15.00 4.37 13.93
CA SER A 97 -13.60 3.92 13.93
C SER A 97 -12.72 4.59 14.99
N SER A 98 -13.27 5.49 15.81
CA SER A 98 -12.59 6.24 16.86
C SER A 98 -11.92 5.35 17.92
N GLU A 99 -12.54 4.20 18.25
CA GLU A 99 -11.99 3.22 19.20
C GLU A 99 -10.67 2.61 18.74
N ARG A 100 -10.50 2.39 17.42
CA ARG A 100 -9.26 1.85 16.84
C ARG A 100 -8.03 2.73 17.14
N TYR A 101 -8.26 4.03 17.34
CA TYR A 101 -7.24 5.03 17.67
C TYR A 101 -7.24 5.39 19.16
N ARG A 102 -7.96 4.63 19.99
CA ARG A 102 -8.15 4.87 21.43
C ARG A 102 -8.75 6.25 21.73
N GLN A 103 -9.56 6.78 20.81
CA GLN A 103 -10.22 8.08 20.93
C GLN A 103 -11.74 7.97 21.19
N GLY A 104 -12.28 6.78 21.45
CA GLY A 104 -13.71 6.57 21.69
C GLY A 104 -14.31 7.33 22.88
N GLY A 105 -13.47 7.77 23.84
CA GLY A 105 -13.90 8.62 24.96
C GLY A 105 -14.17 10.08 24.58
N ALA A 106 -13.65 10.54 23.44
CA ALA A 106 -13.83 11.91 22.96
C ALA A 106 -15.23 12.17 22.38
N GLU A 107 -16.00 11.13 22.06
CA GLU A 107 -17.41 11.26 21.64
C GLU A 107 -18.36 11.58 22.81
N LYS A 108 -17.96 11.24 24.05
CA LYS A 108 -18.77 11.42 25.28
C LYS A 108 -18.50 12.72 26.05
N GLY A 109 -17.58 13.55 25.56
CA GLY A 109 -17.31 14.89 26.07
C GLY A 109 -17.03 15.84 24.90
N ASN A 110 -16.91 17.14 25.15
CA ASN A 110 -16.56 18.14 24.12
C ASN A 110 -15.14 17.97 23.51
N GLY A 111 -14.59 16.75 23.46
CA GLY A 111 -13.25 16.43 22.99
C GLY A 111 -13.17 16.42 21.47
N LYS A 112 -12.38 17.31 20.89
CA LYS A 112 -12.06 17.28 19.45
C LYS A 112 -11.22 16.04 19.14
N LEU A 113 -11.64 15.26 18.15
CA LEU A 113 -10.87 14.13 17.62
C LEU A 113 -9.57 14.63 16.96
N VAL A 114 -8.48 13.86 17.09
CA VAL A 114 -7.20 14.11 16.42
C VAL A 114 -7.00 13.06 15.32
N PRO A 115 -7.29 13.38 14.04
CA PRO A 115 -7.26 12.41 12.96
C PRO A 115 -5.83 11.98 12.58
N GLU A 116 -5.66 10.67 12.41
CA GLU A 116 -4.44 10.02 11.92
C GLU A 116 -4.62 9.42 10.52
N GLY A 117 -5.62 9.91 9.79
CA GLY A 117 -5.85 9.57 8.40
C GLY A 117 -6.50 10.71 7.63
N VAL A 118 -6.41 10.63 6.30
CA VAL A 118 -6.99 11.61 5.38
C VAL A 118 -8.12 10.98 4.55
N GLU A 119 -8.96 11.84 3.99
CA GLU A 119 -9.97 11.48 3.00
C GLU A 119 -9.53 12.02 1.64
N GLY A 120 -9.75 11.24 0.59
CA GLY A 120 -9.35 11.61 -0.75
C GLY A 120 -10.06 10.81 -1.81
N ARG A 121 -9.50 10.86 -3.01
CA ARG A 121 -10.01 10.13 -4.18
C ARG A 121 -8.87 9.40 -4.88
N VAL A 122 -9.18 8.23 -5.42
CA VAL A 122 -8.25 7.44 -6.23
C VAL A 122 -8.78 7.31 -7.65
N PRO A 123 -7.92 7.26 -8.68
CA PRO A 123 -8.36 7.02 -10.05
C PRO A 123 -9.18 5.73 -10.14
N TYR A 124 -10.22 5.75 -10.98
CA TYR A 124 -10.97 4.55 -11.31
C TYR A 124 -10.10 3.57 -12.11
N LYS A 125 -10.13 2.28 -11.75
CA LYS A 125 -9.23 1.25 -12.26
C LYS A 125 -9.94 0.09 -12.99
N GLY A 126 -11.26 0.14 -13.12
CA GLY A 126 -12.05 -0.95 -13.71
C GLY A 126 -12.30 -2.11 -12.74
N SER A 127 -12.53 -3.31 -13.28
CA SER A 127 -12.85 -4.50 -12.49
C SER A 127 -11.63 -5.09 -11.79
N LEU A 128 -11.87 -5.72 -10.64
CA LEU A 128 -10.88 -6.41 -9.81
C LEU A 128 -10.11 -7.51 -10.54
N SER A 129 -10.77 -8.32 -11.37
CA SER A 129 -10.15 -9.53 -11.93
C SER A 129 -8.93 -9.22 -12.84
N PRO A 130 -9.05 -8.36 -13.87
CA PRO A 130 -7.89 -7.95 -14.68
C PRO A 130 -6.80 -7.26 -13.86
N PHE A 131 -7.19 -6.50 -12.84
CA PHE A 131 -6.25 -5.81 -11.97
C PHE A 131 -5.43 -6.77 -11.11
N LEU A 132 -6.09 -7.77 -10.48
CA LEU A 132 -5.42 -8.83 -9.72
C LEU A 132 -4.51 -9.67 -10.61
N TYR A 133 -4.91 -9.95 -11.86
CA TYR A 133 -4.08 -10.67 -12.81
C TYR A 133 -2.71 -9.99 -12.99
N GLN A 134 -2.68 -8.66 -13.09
CA GLN A 134 -1.42 -7.90 -13.18
C GLN A 134 -0.58 -7.99 -11.89
N LEU A 135 -1.21 -7.92 -10.72
CA LEU A 135 -0.50 -8.04 -9.44
C LEU A 135 0.13 -9.43 -9.26
N ILE A 136 -0.64 -10.48 -9.55
CA ILE A 136 -0.17 -11.88 -9.49
C ILE A 136 0.91 -12.13 -10.55
N GLY A 137 0.76 -11.58 -11.75
CA GLY A 137 1.78 -11.65 -12.80
C GLY A 137 3.11 -11.06 -12.36
N GLY A 138 3.08 -9.89 -11.71
CA GLY A 138 4.30 -9.28 -11.14
C GLY A 138 4.93 -10.11 -10.02
N LEU A 139 4.12 -10.70 -9.13
CA LEU A 139 4.62 -11.61 -8.10
C LEU A 139 5.29 -12.84 -8.70
N ARG A 140 4.63 -13.50 -9.68
CA ARG A 140 5.19 -14.67 -10.39
C ARG A 140 6.49 -14.35 -11.10
N ALA A 141 6.59 -13.17 -11.74
CA ALA A 141 7.83 -12.72 -12.36
C ALA A 141 8.94 -12.54 -11.31
N GLY A 142 8.63 -11.91 -10.17
CA GLY A 142 9.56 -11.75 -9.06
C GLY A 142 10.05 -13.09 -8.49
N MET A 143 9.14 -14.04 -8.26
CA MET A 143 9.47 -15.42 -7.87
C MET A 143 10.40 -16.09 -8.89
N GLY A 144 10.13 -15.92 -10.19
CA GLY A 144 10.97 -16.43 -11.27
C GLY A 144 12.41 -15.89 -11.22
N TYR A 145 12.59 -14.57 -11.04
CA TYR A 145 13.92 -13.97 -10.89
C TYR A 145 14.66 -14.41 -9.63
N CYS A 146 13.93 -14.66 -8.53
CA CYS A 146 14.51 -15.19 -7.30
C CYS A 146 14.75 -16.71 -7.33
N GLY A 147 14.30 -17.42 -8.38
CA GLY A 147 14.38 -18.88 -8.45
C GLY A 147 13.49 -19.60 -7.43
N ALA A 148 12.46 -18.93 -6.88
CA ALA A 148 11.56 -19.46 -5.87
C ALA A 148 10.33 -20.12 -6.51
N LYS A 149 10.12 -21.40 -6.25
CA LYS A 149 8.97 -22.19 -6.75
C LYS A 149 7.73 -22.01 -5.88
N THR A 150 7.91 -21.67 -4.60
CA THR A 150 6.84 -21.51 -3.63
C THR A 150 6.93 -20.15 -2.92
N ILE A 151 5.83 -19.74 -2.30
CA ILE A 151 5.81 -18.54 -1.45
C ILE A 151 6.76 -18.70 -0.27
N ASP A 152 6.90 -19.92 0.27
CA ASP A 152 7.77 -20.19 1.39
C ASP A 152 9.25 -20.05 0.99
N GLU A 153 9.64 -20.60 -0.17
CA GLU A 153 10.99 -20.41 -0.72
C GLU A 153 11.30 -18.92 -0.95
N LEU A 154 10.35 -18.14 -1.49
CA LEU A 154 10.55 -16.70 -1.66
C LEU A 154 10.77 -16.01 -0.30
N ARG A 155 10.06 -16.45 0.74
CA ARG A 155 10.07 -15.87 2.08
C ARG A 155 11.35 -16.18 2.87
N THR A 156 11.93 -17.38 2.69
CA THR A 156 13.07 -17.85 3.48
C THR A 156 14.41 -17.72 2.76
N GLU A 157 14.44 -17.86 1.44
CA GLU A 157 15.70 -17.96 0.68
C GLU A 157 16.09 -16.66 -0.05
N ALA A 158 15.13 -15.77 -0.31
CA ALA A 158 15.40 -14.56 -1.07
C ALA A 158 16.34 -13.59 -0.34
N ARG A 159 17.16 -12.89 -1.11
CA ARG A 159 18.14 -11.94 -0.59
C ARG A 159 17.90 -10.55 -1.14
N PHE A 160 18.16 -9.55 -0.31
CA PHE A 160 18.05 -8.15 -0.68
C PHE A 160 19.42 -7.52 -0.83
N ILE A 161 19.49 -6.52 -1.71
CA ILE A 161 20.55 -5.53 -1.74
C ILE A 161 19.97 -4.16 -1.38
N LYS A 162 20.63 -3.44 -0.48
CA LYS A 162 20.25 -2.07 -0.14
C LYS A 162 20.72 -1.14 -1.25
N VAL A 163 19.83 -0.29 -1.72
CA VAL A 163 20.10 0.64 -2.82
C VAL A 163 19.97 2.09 -2.38
N SER A 164 20.59 3.00 -3.14
CA SER A 164 20.49 4.44 -2.91
C SER A 164 19.22 5.01 -3.57
N PRO A 165 18.82 6.27 -3.25
CA PRO A 165 17.75 6.95 -3.97
C PRO A 165 18.00 7.10 -5.48
N ALA A 166 19.28 7.17 -5.91
CA ALA A 166 19.62 7.21 -7.33
C ALA A 166 19.21 5.92 -8.05
N SER A 167 19.48 4.76 -7.44
CA SER A 167 19.06 3.46 -7.95
C SER A 167 17.54 3.28 -7.95
N VAL A 168 16.82 3.93 -7.02
CA VAL A 168 15.34 3.95 -7.07
C VAL A 168 14.88 4.69 -8.32
N ARG A 169 15.46 5.85 -8.65
CA ARG A 169 15.14 6.57 -9.89
C ARG A 169 15.49 5.75 -11.13
N GLU A 170 16.66 5.11 -11.13
CA GLU A 170 17.11 4.17 -12.18
C GLU A 170 16.14 3.00 -12.36
N SER A 171 15.52 2.51 -11.28
CA SER A 171 14.58 1.38 -11.33
C SER A 171 13.22 1.72 -11.98
N HIS A 172 12.86 3.00 -12.05
CA HIS A 172 11.64 3.47 -12.72
C HIS A 172 11.98 3.89 -14.16
N PRO A 173 11.03 3.87 -15.12
CA PRO A 173 11.26 4.50 -16.42
C PRO A 173 11.75 5.95 -16.25
N HIS A 174 12.91 6.25 -16.81
CA HIS A 174 13.55 7.56 -16.79
C HIS A 174 14.03 7.93 -18.20
N ASP A 175 14.26 9.23 -18.43
CA ASP A 175 14.76 9.79 -19.69
C ASP A 175 13.88 9.51 -20.93
N ILE A 176 12.59 9.22 -20.73
CA ILE A 176 11.59 8.99 -21.79
C ILE A 176 10.22 9.59 -21.43
N ALA A 177 9.43 9.94 -22.44
CA ALA A 177 8.04 10.31 -22.28
C ALA A 177 7.13 9.09 -22.49
N ILE A 178 6.35 8.71 -21.48
CA ILE A 178 5.38 7.62 -21.59
C ILE A 178 4.19 8.09 -22.44
N THR A 179 4.01 7.47 -23.61
CA THR A 179 2.91 7.78 -24.54
C THR A 179 1.68 6.91 -24.33
N GLN A 180 1.86 5.73 -23.72
CA GLN A 180 0.79 4.79 -23.42
C GLN A 180 1.00 4.21 -22.02
N GLU A 181 -0.04 4.27 -21.19
CA GLU A 181 0.01 3.71 -19.83
C GLU A 181 -0.03 2.18 -19.88
N ALA A 182 0.89 1.55 -19.15
CA ALA A 182 0.87 0.11 -18.94
C ALA A 182 -0.12 -0.24 -17.81
N PRO A 183 -0.82 -1.39 -17.89
CA PRO A 183 -1.85 -1.78 -16.92
C PRO A 183 -1.31 -2.04 -15.50
N ASN A 184 0.01 -2.20 -15.35
CA ASN A 184 0.70 -2.50 -14.10
C ASN A 184 1.66 -1.39 -13.65
N TYR A 185 1.71 -0.26 -14.35
CA TYR A 185 2.60 0.84 -14.02
C TYR A 185 1.93 2.19 -14.25
N THR A 186 1.77 2.93 -13.16
CA THR A 186 1.37 4.34 -13.18
C THR A 186 2.45 5.14 -12.47
N ALA A 187 2.95 6.18 -13.14
CA ALA A 187 3.88 7.10 -12.52
C ALA A 187 3.15 7.88 -11.41
N GLU A 188 3.47 7.60 -10.14
CA GLU A 188 3.02 8.45 -9.02
C GLU A 188 3.83 9.75 -8.93
N TYR A 189 4.94 9.84 -9.67
CA TYR A 189 5.83 11.00 -9.67
C TYR A 189 5.25 12.13 -10.52
N LYS A 190 4.47 13.01 -9.89
CA LYS A 190 4.51 14.41 -10.30
C LYS A 190 5.83 14.96 -9.81
N THR A 191 6.77 15.23 -10.70
CA THR A 191 7.74 16.29 -10.42
C THR A 191 6.91 17.54 -10.12
N VAL A 192 7.03 18.04 -8.90
CA VAL A 192 6.68 19.44 -8.62
C VAL A 192 7.84 20.25 -9.18
N ASP A 193 7.96 20.26 -10.50
CA ASP A 193 8.66 21.28 -11.27
C ASP A 193 7.53 21.83 -12.15
N GLY A 194 6.92 22.96 -11.83
CA GLY A 194 7.65 24.22 -11.76
C GLY A 194 7.87 24.80 -13.14
N ASN A 195 6.95 24.56 -14.10
CA ASN A 195 6.43 25.54 -15.07
C ASN A 195 5.21 24.96 -15.80
#